data_AF-A0A1Z8N251-F1
#
_entry.id   AF-A0A1Z8N251-F1
#
_cell.length_a   1.000
_cell.length_b   1.000
_cell.length_c   1.000
_cell.angle_alpha   90.00
_cell.angle_beta   90.00
_cell.angle_gamma   90.00
#
_symmetry.space_group_name_H-M   'P 1'
#
loop_
_entity.id
_entity.type
_entity.pdbx_description
1 polymer ?
#
loop_
_entity_poly.entity_id
_entity_poly.type
_entity_poly.pdbx_seq_one_letter_code
_entity_poly.pdbx_strand_id
1 'polypeptide(L)'
;MLAQVNPVVASVLTLLNRKIQFALGDTAARLSAVFGKAQMTDVSISGSAIGFFSEEAPNDGSVIDVFLDLESIHSEVVIRMIVIESRASADPENPGFWVRGRFDDGPEK
;
A
#
# COMPACT_ATOMS: atom_id res chain seq x y z
N MET A 1 -37.84 19.95 -9.01
CA MET A 1 -38.63 18.85 -8.41
C MET A 1 -37.66 17.69 -8.25
N LEU A 2 -37.13 17.45 -7.05
CA LEU A 2 -36.17 16.37 -6.81
C LEU A 2 -36.92 15.04 -6.95
N ALA A 3 -36.49 14.17 -7.86
CA ALA A 3 -37.07 12.86 -8.03
C ALA A 3 -36.98 12.10 -6.70
N GLN A 4 -38.12 11.76 -6.10
CA GLN A 4 -38.17 10.86 -4.96
C GLN A 4 -37.62 9.51 -5.42
N VAL A 5 -36.40 9.19 -4.99
CA VAL A 5 -35.79 7.89 -5.23
C VAL A 5 -36.70 6.85 -4.58
N ASN A 6 -37.21 5.92 -5.38
CA ASN A 6 -38.05 4.84 -4.91
C ASN A 6 -37.34 4.11 -3.74
N PRO A 7 -37.98 3.96 -2.57
CA PRO A 7 -37.34 3.40 -1.38
C PRO A 7 -36.80 1.98 -1.60
N VAL A 8 -37.45 1.19 -2.47
CA VAL A 8 -36.99 -0.15 -2.86
C VAL A 8 -35.67 -0.06 -3.63
N VAL A 9 -35.54 0.93 -4.55
CA VAL A 9 -34.32 1.16 -5.32
C VAL A 9 -33.18 1.61 -4.40
N ALA A 10 -33.46 2.47 -3.42
CA ALA A 10 -32.47 2.88 -2.42
C ALA A 10 -31.99 1.70 -1.56
N SER A 11 -32.89 0.80 -1.14
CA SER A 11 -32.52 -0.40 -0.39
C SER A 11 -31.67 -1.37 -1.21
N VAL A 12 -32.00 -1.58 -2.50
CA VAL A 12 -31.21 -2.43 -3.40
C VAL A 12 -29.81 -1.86 -3.62
N LEU A 13 -29.70 -0.55 -3.88
CA LEU A 13 -28.41 0.13 -4.03
C LEU A 13 -27.57 0.05 -2.75
N THR A 14 -28.21 0.18 -1.58
CA THR A 14 -27.54 0.03 -0.28
C THR A 14 -27.02 -1.38 -0.08
N LEU A 15 -27.80 -2.41 -0.43
CA LEU A 15 -27.36 -3.81 -0.36
C LEU A 15 -26.23 -4.10 -1.35
N LEU A 16 -26.30 -3.55 -2.56
CA LEU A 16 -25.27 -3.71 -3.57
C LEU A 16 -23.96 -3.06 -3.12
N ASN A 17 -24.01 -1.83 -2.60
CA ASN A 17 -22.85 -1.17 -2.00
C ASN A 17 -22.25 -1.99 -0.86
N ARG A 18 -23.08 -2.54 0.04
CA ARG A 18 -22.60 -3.41 1.11
C ARG A 18 -21.94 -4.68 0.57
N LYS A 19 -22.47 -5.29 -0.50
CA LYS A 19 -21.88 -6.47 -1.15
C LYS A 19 -20.57 -6.15 -1.86
N ILE A 20 -20.48 -5.00 -2.52
CA ILE A 20 -19.25 -4.51 -3.16
C ILE A 20 -18.20 -4.26 -2.08
N GLN A 21 -18.56 -3.53 -1.02
CA GLN A 21 -17.70 -3.31 0.13
C GLN A 21 -17.31 -4.62 0.82
N PHE A 22 -18.17 -5.65 0.85
CA PHE A 22 -17.80 -6.97 1.38
C PHE A 22 -16.87 -7.75 0.44
N ALA A 23 -17.10 -7.67 -0.88
CA ALA A 23 -16.28 -8.35 -1.89
C ALA A 23 -14.90 -7.69 -2.10
N LEU A 24 -14.83 -6.38 -1.86
CA LEU A 24 -13.60 -5.58 -1.85
C LEU A 24 -12.99 -5.45 -0.45
N GLY A 25 -13.73 -5.87 0.58
CA GLY A 25 -13.62 -5.41 1.98
C GLY A 25 -12.45 -5.90 2.78
N ASP A 26 -11.49 -6.55 2.14
CA ASP A 26 -10.24 -6.82 2.81
C ASP A 26 -9.15 -7.04 1.77
N THR A 27 -8.90 -6.00 0.98
CA THR A 27 -7.75 -6.04 0.07
C THR A 27 -6.47 -6.22 0.90
N ALA A 28 -6.42 -5.69 2.13
CA ALA A 28 -5.39 -5.90 3.13
C ALA A 28 -5.28 -7.36 3.57
N ALA A 29 -6.38 -8.07 3.87
CA ALA A 29 -6.31 -9.51 4.15
C ALA A 29 -5.97 -10.34 2.91
N ARG A 30 -6.35 -9.91 1.71
CA ARG A 30 -5.97 -10.58 0.46
C ARG A 30 -4.48 -10.39 0.14
N LEU A 31 -3.96 -9.17 0.28
CA LEU A 31 -2.54 -8.87 0.19
C LEU A 31 -1.79 -9.62 1.27
N SER A 32 -2.30 -9.65 2.52
CA SER A 32 -1.69 -10.40 3.61
C SER A 32 -1.69 -11.92 3.36
N ALA A 33 -2.72 -12.44 2.71
CA ALA A 33 -2.79 -13.86 2.33
C ALA A 33 -1.84 -14.23 1.18
N VAL A 34 -1.48 -13.27 0.32
CA VAL A 34 -0.61 -13.50 -0.85
C VAL A 34 0.85 -13.17 -0.54
N PHE A 35 1.11 -12.07 0.16
CA PHE A 35 2.43 -11.51 0.41
C PHE A 35 2.90 -11.68 1.86
N GLY A 36 2.08 -12.29 2.71
CA GLY A 36 2.34 -12.38 4.15
C GLY A 36 1.85 -11.13 4.90
N LYS A 37 1.78 -11.23 6.23
CA LYS A 37 1.25 -10.17 7.08
C LYS A 37 2.11 -8.90 6.94
N ALA A 38 1.50 -7.78 6.57
CA ALA A 38 2.18 -6.49 6.59
C ALA A 38 2.67 -6.17 8.01
N GLN A 39 3.94 -5.77 8.12
CA GLN A 39 4.52 -5.33 9.38
C GLN A 39 4.37 -3.82 9.49
N MET A 40 3.84 -3.36 10.63
CA MET A 40 3.83 -1.93 10.95
C MET A 40 5.29 -1.46 11.06
N THR A 41 5.70 -0.53 10.20
CA THR A 41 7.07 -0.02 10.16
C THR A 41 7.07 1.49 10.02
N ASP A 42 8.07 2.13 10.61
CA ASP A 42 8.27 3.56 10.45
C ASP A 42 8.85 3.84 9.05
N VAL A 43 8.23 4.79 8.35
CA VAL A 43 8.65 5.19 7.01
C VAL A 43 9.05 6.66 6.97
N SER A 44 10.07 6.96 6.18
CA SER A 44 10.42 8.33 5.79
C SER A 44 9.88 8.59 4.39
N ILE A 45 8.87 9.45 4.26
CA ILE A 45 8.24 9.75 2.98
C ILE A 45 8.36 11.22 2.61
N SER A 46 8.60 11.47 1.32
CA SER A 46 8.64 12.80 0.70
C SER A 46 7.84 12.78 -0.60
N GLY A 47 7.71 13.94 -1.27
CA GLY A 47 6.98 14.00 -2.54
C GLY A 47 7.58 13.20 -3.71
N SER A 48 8.80 12.66 -3.58
CA SER A 48 9.49 11.95 -4.66
C SER A 48 10.14 10.63 -4.25
N ALA A 49 10.11 10.27 -2.96
CA ALA A 49 10.85 9.13 -2.44
C ALA A 49 10.26 8.62 -1.13
N ILE A 50 10.51 7.34 -0.87
CA ILE A 50 10.21 6.65 0.38
C ILE A 50 11.45 5.90 0.88
N GLY A 51 11.61 5.86 2.19
CA GLY A 51 12.57 5.01 2.89
C GLY A 51 11.90 4.23 4.01
N PHE A 52 12.28 2.97 4.17
CA PHE A 52 11.69 2.05 5.14
C PHE A 52 12.69 0.95 5.51
N PHE A 53 12.41 0.26 6.60
CA PHE A 53 13.19 -0.91 7.00
C PHE A 53 12.71 -2.19 6.30
N SER A 54 13.63 -3.03 5.86
CA SER A 54 13.36 -4.34 5.26
C SER A 54 14.28 -5.41 5.86
N GLU A 55 13.79 -6.65 5.96
CA GLU A 55 14.60 -7.81 6.31
C GLU A 55 15.51 -8.24 5.14
N GLU A 56 15.14 -7.87 3.91
CA GLU A 56 15.87 -8.21 2.68
C GLU A 56 16.63 -6.99 2.13
N ALA A 57 17.74 -7.27 1.45
CA ALA A 57 18.54 -6.26 0.76
C ALA A 57 18.22 -6.26 -0.74
N PRO A 58 17.28 -5.44 -1.23
CA PRO A 58 17.11 -5.27 -2.66
C PRO A 58 18.36 -4.61 -3.25
N ASN A 59 18.63 -4.88 -4.53
CA ASN A 59 19.78 -4.32 -5.23
C ASN A 59 19.54 -2.86 -5.58
N ASP A 60 20.58 -2.02 -5.46
CA ASP A 60 20.54 -0.65 -5.96
C ASP A 60 20.23 -0.64 -7.47
N GLY A 61 19.33 0.25 -7.88
CA GLY A 61 18.83 0.36 -9.24
C GLY A 61 17.71 -0.61 -9.62
N SER A 62 17.34 -1.56 -8.74
CA SER A 62 16.20 -2.44 -8.98
C SER A 62 14.86 -1.70 -8.84
N VAL A 63 13.86 -2.15 -9.61
CA VAL A 63 12.48 -1.67 -9.48
C VAL A 63 11.75 -2.61 -8.53
N ILE A 64 11.10 -2.03 -7.52
CA ILE A 64 10.25 -2.77 -6.57
C ILE A 64 8.88 -2.12 -6.47
N ASP A 65 7.85 -2.93 -6.21
CA ASP A 65 6.51 -2.48 -5.87
C ASP A 65 6.35 -2.57 -4.33
N VAL A 66 6.02 -1.45 -3.69
CA VAL A 66 5.79 -1.34 -2.25
C VAL A 66 4.31 -1.22 -1.99
N PHE A 67 3.79 -2.15 -1.19
CA PHE A 67 2.39 -2.18 -0.78
C PHE A 67 2.27 -1.52 0.59
N LEU A 68 1.50 -0.44 0.68
CA LEU A 68 1.21 0.28 1.91
C LEU A 68 -0.26 0.09 2.27
N ASP A 69 -0.51 -0.38 3.49
CA ASP A 69 -1.83 -0.37 4.11
C ASP A 69 -1.95 0.85 5.03
N LEU A 70 -2.87 1.75 4.69
CA LEU A 70 -3.14 2.97 5.45
C LEU A 70 -4.38 2.75 6.33
N GLU A 71 -4.18 2.00 7.41
CA GLU A 71 -5.25 1.53 8.32
C GLU A 71 -6.19 2.65 8.76
N SER A 72 -5.64 3.83 9.08
CA SER A 72 -6.41 4.97 9.62
C SER A 72 -7.43 5.55 8.64
N ILE A 73 -7.24 5.33 7.34
CA ILE A 73 -8.13 5.81 6.27
C ILE A 73 -8.72 4.67 5.44
N HIS A 74 -8.52 3.42 5.87
CA HIS A 74 -9.01 2.21 5.21
C HIS A 74 -8.69 2.19 3.70
N SER A 75 -7.43 2.49 3.36
CA SER A 75 -6.98 2.57 1.97
C SER A 75 -5.65 1.87 1.79
N GLU A 76 -5.47 1.28 0.61
CA GLU A 76 -4.21 0.65 0.22
C GLU A 76 -3.61 1.40 -0.98
N VAL A 77 -2.28 1.49 -0.99
CA VAL A 77 -1.52 2.14 -2.06
C VAL A 77 -0.40 1.21 -2.50
N VAL A 78 -0.25 1.05 -3.81
CA VAL A 78 0.91 0.39 -4.41
C VAL A 78 1.79 1.47 -5.01
N ILE A 79 3.03 1.54 -4.56
CA ILE A 79 4.02 2.49 -5.04
C ILE A 79 5.11 1.72 -5.78
N ARG A 80 5.30 2.03 -7.05
CA ARG A 80 6.48 1.57 -7.78
C ARG A 80 7.64 2.53 -7.51
N MET A 81 8.81 1.97 -7.23
CA MET A 81 10.01 2.75 -6.96
C MET A 81 11.26 2.09 -7.52
N ILE A 82 12.26 2.92 -7.81
CA ILE A 82 13.62 2.48 -8.11
C ILE A 82 14.43 2.60 -6.81
N VAL A 83 15.04 1.50 -6.38
CA VAL A 83 15.93 1.47 -5.21
C VAL A 83 17.15 2.34 -5.48
N ILE A 84 17.40 3.32 -4.62
CA ILE A 84 18.56 4.22 -4.73
C ILE A 84 19.61 3.91 -3.66
N GLU A 85 19.21 3.26 -2.58
CA GLU A 85 20.09 2.86 -1.48
C GLU A 85 19.48 1.67 -0.75
N SER A 86 20.30 0.64 -0.49
CA SER A 86 19.98 -0.50 0.36
C SER A 86 21.15 -0.72 1.32
N ARG A 87 21.04 -0.18 2.53
CA ARG A 87 22.12 -0.14 3.51
C ARG A 87 21.81 -1.01 4.72
N ALA A 88 22.75 -1.87 5.12
CA ALA A 88 22.61 -2.64 6.36
C ALA A 88 22.35 -1.73 7.56
N SER A 89 21.38 -2.12 8.38
CA SER A 89 21.08 -1.50 9.66
C SER A 89 22.32 -1.54 10.54
N ALA A 90 22.61 -0.40 11.17
CA ALA A 90 23.67 -0.32 12.17
C ALA A 90 23.18 -0.70 13.57
N ASP A 91 21.87 -0.92 13.72
CA ASP A 91 21.25 -1.30 14.98
C ASP A 91 21.34 -2.83 15.16
N PRO A 92 22.15 -3.33 16.10
CA PRO A 92 22.27 -4.76 16.35
C PRO A 92 21.00 -5.38 16.95
N GLU A 93 20.09 -4.58 17.51
CA GLU A 93 18.80 -5.05 18.03
C GLU A 93 17.76 -5.20 16.90
N ASN A 94 17.96 -4.52 15.77
CA ASN A 94 17.10 -4.55 14.60
C ASN A 94 17.92 -4.89 13.33
N PRO A 95 18.32 -6.17 13.17
CA PRO A 95 19.10 -6.62 12.02
C PRO A 95 18.25 -6.58 10.74
N GLY A 96 18.78 -5.97 9.69
CA GLY A 96 18.10 -5.82 8.40
C GLY A 96 18.71 -4.69 7.59
N PHE A 97 17.91 -4.05 6.74
CA PHE A 97 18.36 -3.06 5.77
C PHE A 97 17.44 -1.83 5.80
N TRP A 98 18.05 -0.65 5.83
CA TRP A 98 17.37 0.59 5.48
C TRP A 98 17.35 0.71 3.95
N VAL A 99 16.16 0.60 3.38
CA VAL A 99 15.93 0.69 1.94
C VAL A 99 15.35 2.06 1.64
N ARG A 100 15.89 2.73 0.62
CA ARG A 100 15.36 3.97 0.09
C ARG A 100 15.23 3.86 -1.42
N GLY A 101 14.21 4.48 -1.96
CA GLY A 101 14.08 4.62 -3.40
C GLY A 101 13.22 5.79 -3.81
N ARG A 102 13.33 6.11 -5.08
CA ARG A 102 12.61 7.20 -5.73
C ARG A 102 11.38 6.63 -6.41
N PHE A 103 10.26 7.34 -6.32
CA PHE A 103 9.04 6.96 -7.03
C PHE A 103 9.31 6.88 -8.53
N ASP A 104 8.82 5.81 -9.14
CA ASP A 104 8.83 5.63 -10.58
C ASP A 104 7.47 6.06 -11.10
N ASP A 105 7.43 7.21 -11.79
CA ASP A 105 6.22 7.71 -12.44
C ASP A 105 5.82 6.85 -13.67
N GLY A 106 6.61 5.82 -13.98
CA GLY A 106 6.47 4.98 -15.16
C GLY A 106 7.00 5.69 -16.40
N PRO A 107 6.83 5.09 -17.60
CA PRO A 107 7.17 5.78 -18.84
C PRO A 107 6.31 7.04 -18.98
N GLU A 108 6.95 8.18 -19.24
CA GLU A 108 6.25 9.42 -19.65
C GLU A 108 5.28 9.08 -20.80
N LYS A 109 4.00 9.46 -20.63
CA LYS A 109 2.97 9.30 -21.65
C LYS A 109 3.14 10.27 -22.80
#